data_AF-A0A661FSN7-F1
#
_entry.id   AF-A0A661FSN7-F1
#
_cell.length_a   1.000
_cell.length_b   1.000
_cell.length_c   1.000
_cell.angle_alpha   90.00
_cell.angle_beta   90.00
_cell.angle_gamma   90.00
#
_symmetry.space_group_name_H-M   'P 1'
#
loop_
_entity.id
_entity.type
_entity.pdbx_description
1 polymer ?
#
loop_
_entity_poly.entity_id
_entity_poly.type
_entity_poly.pdbx_seq_one_letter_code
_entity_poly.pdbx_strand_id
1 'polypeptide(L)'
;VLVTFAGAQMIEGSFLTPKLVGDRIGLHPVIVIFSIAAGGQLFGFFGILLALPAAAVLSVLVRFAYLEYLSEHPELPAPEMASDTNADGDSAS
;
A
#
# COMPACT_ATOMS: atom_id res chain seq x y z
N VAL A 1 31.80 -20.62 -0.08
CA VAL A 1 30.54 -20.83 -0.83
C VAL A 1 29.31 -20.51 0.02
N LEU A 2 29.08 -21.20 1.14
CA LEU A 2 27.88 -20.99 1.98
C LEU A 2 27.75 -19.56 2.55
N VAL A 3 28.87 -18.97 3.01
CA VAL A 3 28.91 -17.58 3.50
C VAL A 3 28.62 -16.57 2.39
N THR A 4 29.16 -16.79 1.19
CA THR A 4 28.92 -15.95 0.00
C THR A 4 27.44 -16.01 -0.42
N PHE A 5 26.85 -17.20 -0.38
CA PHE A 5 25.45 -17.43 -0.73
C PHE A 5 24.50 -16.81 0.29
N ALA A 6 24.81 -16.92 1.58
CA ALA A 6 24.03 -16.29 2.66
C ALA A 6 24.08 -14.76 2.58
N GLY A 7 25.24 -14.17 2.29
CA GLY A 7 25.38 -12.73 2.09
C GLY A 7 24.61 -12.22 0.87
N ALA A 8 24.68 -12.93 -0.26
CA ALA A 8 23.92 -12.60 -1.46
C ALA A 8 22.40 -12.70 -1.23
N GLN A 9 21.93 -13.79 -0.59
CA GLN A 9 20.51 -13.98 -0.23
C GLN A 9 19.98 -12.91 0.72
N MET A 10 20.77 -12.48 1.72
CA MET A 10 20.34 -11.40 2.62
C MET A 10 20.17 -10.07 1.88
N ILE A 11 21.04 -9.76 0.92
CA ILE A 11 20.98 -8.54 0.13
C ILE A 11 19.81 -8.58 -0.86
N GLU A 12 19.61 -9.70 -1.56
CA GLU A 12 18.47 -9.87 -2.48
C GLU A 12 17.13 -9.87 -1.75
N GLY A 13 17.00 -10.65 -0.67
CA GLY A 13 15.74 -10.82 0.05
C GLY A 13 15.33 -9.60 0.89
N SER A 14 16.30 -8.87 1.45
CA SER A 14 15.99 -7.74 2.36
C SER A 14 15.92 -6.39 1.67
N PHE A 15 16.55 -6.22 0.50
CA PHE A 15 16.61 -4.93 -0.20
C PHE A 15 15.98 -4.99 -1.59
N LEU A 16 16.19 -6.06 -2.34
CA LEU A 16 15.72 -6.15 -3.73
C LEU A 16 14.22 -6.48 -3.78
N THR A 17 13.74 -7.42 -2.97
CA THR A 17 12.31 -7.75 -2.88
C THR A 17 11.42 -6.57 -2.45
N PRO A 18 11.71 -5.82 -1.36
CA PRO A 18 10.87 -4.68 -0.97
C PRO A 18 10.96 -3.52 -1.96
N LYS A 19 12.09 -3.32 -2.64
CA LYS A 19 12.22 -2.23 -3.63
C LYS A 19 11.60 -2.55 -4.99
N LEU A 20 11.52 -3.84 -5.35
CA LEU A 20 10.83 -4.30 -6.56
C LEU A 20 9.30 -4.41 -6.34
N VAL A 21 8.87 -4.76 -5.12
CA VAL A 21 7.46 -4.68 -4.68
C VAL A 21 7.11 -3.25 -4.20
N GLY A 22 8.11 -2.37 -4.19
CA GLY A 22 8.05 -0.91 -4.38
C GLY A 22 7.45 -0.12 -3.25
N ASP A 23 6.17 -0.29 -2.99
CA ASP A 23 5.50 0.32 -1.87
C ASP A 23 4.15 -0.38 -1.75
N ARG A 24 3.87 -0.76 -0.51
CA ARG A 24 2.61 -1.29 0.02
C ARG A 24 1.49 -1.37 -1.01
N ILE A 25 0.93 -2.57 -1.16
CA ILE A 25 -0.29 -2.88 -1.93
C ILE A 25 -1.52 -2.06 -1.44
N GLY A 26 -1.37 -1.00 -0.62
CA GLY A 26 -2.44 -0.17 -0.07
C GLY A 26 -3.33 -0.91 0.93
N LEU A 27 -3.27 -2.25 0.94
CA LEU A 27 -3.87 -3.15 1.89
C LEU A 27 -3.22 -2.90 3.24
N HIS A 28 -3.87 -2.03 4.00
CA HIS A 28 -3.57 -1.81 5.40
C HIS A 28 -3.48 -3.19 6.07
N PRO A 29 -2.35 -3.57 6.71
CA PRO A 29 -2.15 -4.91 7.29
C PRO A 29 -3.30 -5.35 8.22
N VAL A 30 -3.99 -4.38 8.83
CA VAL A 30 -5.20 -4.61 9.63
C VAL A 30 -6.33 -5.24 8.82
N ILE A 31 -6.54 -4.93 7.54
CA ILE A 31 -7.59 -5.54 6.71
C ILE A 31 -7.34 -7.04 6.56
N VAL A 32 -6.08 -7.45 6.41
CA VAL A 32 -5.70 -8.87 6.30
C VAL A 32 -5.96 -9.59 7.62
N ILE A 33 -5.49 -9.02 8.73
CA ILE A 33 -5.69 -9.58 10.08
C ILE A 33 -7.18 -9.65 10.41
N PHE A 34 -7.94 -8.60 10.09
CA PHE A 34 -9.39 -8.54 10.28
C PHE A 34 -10.11 -9.61 9.45
N SER A 35 -9.73 -9.79 8.19
CA SER A 35 -10.32 -10.82 7.33
C SER A 35 -10.06 -12.23 7.86
N ILE A 36 -8.86 -12.50 8.38
CA ILE A 36 -8.51 -13.79 9.00
C ILE A 36 -9.32 -13.99 10.28
N ALA A 37 -9.43 -12.98 11.14
CA ALA A 37 -10.20 -13.06 12.38
C ALA A 37 -11.70 -13.26 12.10
N ALA A 38 -12.28 -12.46 11.20
CA ALA A 38 -13.68 -12.55 10.82
C ALA A 38 -13.99 -13.89 10.13
N GLY A 39 -13.18 -14.30 9.14
CA GLY A 39 -13.33 -15.58 8.46
C GLY A 39 -13.18 -16.77 9.41
N GLY A 40 -12.18 -16.71 10.30
CA GLY A 40 -11.95 -17.74 11.32
C GLY A 40 -13.10 -17.89 12.30
N GLN A 41 -13.80 -16.81 12.66
CA GLN A 41 -15.00 -16.90 13.50
C GLN A 41 -16.23 -17.40 12.75
N LEU A 42 -16.40 -17.02 11.48
CA LEU A 42 -17.61 -17.33 10.69
C LEU A 42 -17.62 -18.76 10.14
N PHE A 43 -16.48 -19.27 9.70
CA PHE A 43 -16.35 -20.58 9.03
C PHE A 43 -15.22 -21.45 9.60
N GLY A 44 -14.60 -21.07 10.72
CA GLY A 44 -13.51 -21.83 11.33
C GLY A 44 -12.27 -21.90 10.44
N PHE A 45 -11.66 -23.08 10.38
CA PHE A 45 -10.44 -23.33 9.60
C PHE A 45 -10.59 -22.96 8.11
N PHE A 46 -11.73 -23.28 7.49
CA PHE A 46 -11.99 -22.93 6.10
C PHE A 46 -12.07 -21.43 5.87
N GLY A 47 -12.59 -20.68 6.85
CA GLY A 47 -12.61 -19.23 6.78
C GLY A 47 -11.24 -18.59 6.87
N ILE A 48 -10.32 -19.18 7.65
CA ILE A 48 -8.90 -18.75 7.68
C ILE A 48 -8.23 -19.04 6.33
N LEU A 49 -8.45 -20.23 5.76
CA LEU A 49 -7.88 -20.62 4.46
C LEU A 49 -8.35 -19.68 3.33
N LEU A 50 -9.62 -19.29 3.34
CA LEU A 50 -10.21 -18.39 2.35
C LEU A 50 -10.01 -16.90 2.65
N ALA A 51 -9.59 -16.52 3.86
CA ALA A 51 -9.48 -15.12 4.25
C ALA A 51 -8.49 -14.33 3.38
N LEU A 52 -7.32 -14.90 3.07
CA LEU A 52 -6.33 -14.23 2.22
C LEU A 52 -6.80 -14.01 0.78
N PRO A 53 -7.27 -15.04 0.04
CA PRO A 53 -7.76 -14.82 -1.32
C PRO A 53 -8.97 -13.89 -1.34
N ALA A 54 -9.87 -13.96 -0.36
CA ALA A 54 -11.01 -13.04 -0.25
C ALA A 54 -10.56 -11.58 -0.02
N ALA A 55 -9.61 -11.34 0.90
CA ALA A 55 -9.06 -10.01 1.15
C ALA A 55 -8.35 -9.42 -0.09
N ALA A 56 -7.65 -10.26 -0.86
CA ALA A 56 -7.01 -9.87 -2.10
C ALA A 56 -8.04 -9.43 -3.16
N VAL A 57 -9.10 -10.23 -3.36
CA VAL A 57 -10.19 -9.89 -4.30
C VAL A 57 -10.87 -8.58 -3.91
N LEU A 58 -11.19 -8.42 -2.62
CA LEU A 58 -11.83 -7.20 -2.12
C LEU A 58 -10.94 -5.96 -2.36
N SER A 59 -9.63 -6.07 -2.11
CA SER A 59 -8.70 -4.97 -2.36
C SER A 59 -8.60 -4.59 -3.83
N VAL A 60 -8.62 -5.58 -4.74
CA VAL A 60 -8.61 -5.32 -6.19
C VAL A 60 -9.89 -4.61 -6.60
N LEU A 61 -11.05 -5.03 -6.07
CA LEU A 61 -12.34 -4.42 -6.37
C LEU A 61 -12.38 -2.96 -5.91
N VAL A 62 -11.95 -2.69 -4.68
CA VAL A 62 -11.86 -1.33 -4.14
C VAL A 62 -10.91 -0.46 -4.96
N ARG A 63 -9.75 -1.00 -5.34
CA ARG A 63 -8.79 -0.28 -6.17
C ARG A 63 -9.37 0.06 -7.54
N PHE A 64 -10.06 -0.88 -8.17
CA PHE A 64 -10.72 -0.66 -9.45
C PHE A 64 -11.81 0.41 -9.33
N ALA A 65 -12.69 0.31 -8.33
CA ALA A 65 -13.74 1.29 -8.08
C ALA A 65 -13.20 2.70 -7.77
N TYR A 66 -12.11 2.79 -7.01
CA TYR A 66 -11.46 4.06 -6.70
C TYR A 66 -10.86 4.73 -7.93
N LEU A 67 -10.25 3.93 -8.84
CA LEU A 67 -9.73 4.45 -10.10
C LEU A 67 -10.86 4.95 -11.00
N GLU A 68 -11.96 4.21 -11.11
CA GLU A 68 -13.15 4.62 -11.87
C GLU A 68 -13.73 5.94 -11.33
N TYR A 69 -13.86 6.06 -10.00
CA TYR A 69 -14.35 7.28 -9.32
C TYR A 69 -13.49 8.51 -9.61
N LEU A 70 -12.16 8.37 -9.64
CA LEU A 70 -11.24 9.47 -9.95
C LEU A 70 -11.26 9.85 -11.44
N SER A 71 -11.52 8.90 -12.34
CA SER A 71 -11.69 9.21 -13.78
C SER A 71 -12.96 9.98 -14.09
N GLU A 72 -14.02 9.84 -13.28
CA GLU A 72 -15.30 10.54 -13.47
C GLU A 72 -15.29 11.99 -12.94
N HIS A 73 -14.40 12.34 -11.99
CA HIS A 73 -14.33 13.68 -11.40
C HIS A 73 -12.89 14.26 -11.38
N PRO A 74 -12.36 14.75 -12.52
CA PRO A 74 -11.00 15.28 -12.63
C PRO A 74 -10.78 16.67 -11.98
N GLU A 75 -11.83 17.35 -11.50
CA GLU A 75 -11.78 18.75 -11.00
C GLU A 75 -11.65 18.90 -9.48
N LEU A 76 -11.23 17.87 -8.73
CA LEU A 76 -10.88 18.09 -7.32
C LEU A 76 -9.46 18.69 -7.23
N PRO A 77 -9.28 19.83 -6.54
CA PRO A 77 -8.06 20.63 -6.62
C PRO A 77 -6.88 19.84 -6.08
N ALA A 78 -5.74 19.88 -6.79
CA ALA A 78 -4.45 19.72 -6.13
C ALA A 78 -4.47 20.65 -4.90
N PRO A 79 -3.94 20.23 -3.73
CA PRO A 79 -3.92 21.06 -2.54
C PRO A 79 -3.42 22.43 -2.93
N GLU A 80 -4.38 23.35 -3.02
CA GLU A 80 -4.13 24.68 -3.51
C GLU A 80 -3.34 25.29 -2.38
N MET A 81 -2.03 25.39 -2.60
CA MET A 81 -1.06 26.11 -1.80
C MET A 81 -1.38 27.61 -1.91
N ALA A 82 -2.63 27.97 -1.62
CA ALA A 82 -3.14 29.32 -1.51
C ALA A 82 -3.00 29.74 -0.06
N SER A 83 -1.79 30.15 0.29
CA SER A 83 -1.60 31.33 1.14
C SER A 83 -0.13 31.71 1.05
N ASP A 84 0.17 32.52 0.03
CA ASP A 84 0.76 33.84 0.15
C ASP A 84 1.72 34.10 1.31
N THR A 85 2.68 34.97 1.01
CA THR A 85 3.54 35.67 1.99
C THR A 85 4.81 34.91 2.36
N ASN A 86 5.67 34.70 1.38
CA ASN A 86 6.96 35.40 1.39
C ASN A 86 7.61 35.19 0.04
N ALA A 87 6.92 35.72 -0.98
CA ALA A 87 7.66 36.38 -2.03
C ALA A 87 8.44 37.52 -1.36
N ASP A 88 9.70 37.60 -1.72
CA ASP A 88 10.53 38.79 -1.67
C ASP A 88 11.17 39.17 -0.33
N GLY A 89 12.50 39.09 -0.33
CA GLY A 89 13.29 40.16 0.24
C GLY A 89 13.87 39.94 1.64
N ASP A 90 14.23 38.70 2.00
CA ASP A 90 15.55 38.55 2.63
C ASP A 90 16.55 39.34 1.79
N SER A 91 17.53 39.89 2.50
CA SER A 91 18.75 40.42 1.94
C SER A 91 18.49 41.57 0.96
N ALA A 92 18.25 42.77 1.51
CA ALA A 92 19.37 43.56 1.97
C ALA A 92 20.44 43.65 0.89
N SER A 93 20.34 44.71 0.09
CA SER A 93 21.43 45.66 -0.05
C SER A 93 20.92 46.88 -0.80
#